data_AF-A0A962H3J0-F1
#
_entry.id   AF-A0A962H3J0-F1
#
_cell.length_a   1.000
_cell.length_b   1.000
_cell.length_c   1.000
_cell.angle_alpha   90.00
_cell.angle_beta   90.00
_cell.angle_gamma   90.00
#
_symmetry.space_group_name_H-M   'P 1'
#
loop_
_entity.id
_entity.type
_entity.pdbx_description
1 polymer ?
#
loop_
_entity_poly.entity_id
_entity_poly.type
_entity_poly.pdbx_seq_one_letter_code
_entity_poly.pdbx_strand_id
1 'polypeptide(L)'
;MQFFESICQTHDIKSTPLLLQSKEIDSPMTWGVMNPIIMIPAKQTSFVKTRLALAHELFHVRRTDWLWMQLSKLTCCFFWFNPLLWYFRKQTLEHFEQACDESVINTGVLPSDYAGALMYFHQSKPQYHTTAMAAQSQLYKRLTKILTNSRRNDMKLWQTTLFVLTLNLLFITIGCSRVTAATKSENNSELTSVKAPLPNKPVTPVSPLDEEGKP
;
A
#
# COMPACT_ATOMS: atom_id res chain seq x y z
N MET A 1 25.10 23.26 10.47
CA MET A 1 23.69 23.53 10.79
C MET A 1 22.98 24.34 9.71
N GLN A 2 23.55 25.44 9.20
CA GLN A 2 22.92 26.29 8.16
C GLN A 2 22.38 25.53 6.92
N PHE A 3 23.11 24.52 6.42
CA PHE A 3 22.63 23.68 5.31
C PHE A 3 21.36 22.88 5.66
N PHE A 4 21.30 22.31 6.86
CA PHE A 4 20.14 21.52 7.31
C PHE A 4 18.89 22.40 7.46
N GLU A 5 19.06 23.57 8.07
CA GLU A 5 17.99 24.56 8.22
C GLU A 5 17.52 25.08 6.86
N SER A 6 18.43 25.32 5.91
CA SER A 6 18.08 25.76 4.56
C SER A 6 17.22 24.74 3.81
N ILE A 7 17.50 23.44 3.94
CA ILE A 7 16.68 22.40 3.29
C ILE A 7 15.34 22.26 4.00
N CYS A 8 15.31 22.32 5.33
CA CYS A 8 14.04 22.28 6.08
C CYS A 8 13.10 23.43 5.68
N GLN A 9 13.64 24.63 5.47
CA GLN A 9 12.88 25.79 5.01
C GLN A 9 12.46 25.68 3.53
N THR A 10 13.37 25.25 2.65
CA THR A 10 13.10 25.12 1.20
C THR A 10 12.05 24.04 0.91
N HIS A 11 11.97 23.03 1.76
CA HIS A 11 11.07 21.89 1.61
C HIS A 11 9.96 21.87 2.67
N ASP A 12 9.49 23.02 3.16
CA ASP A 12 8.26 23.19 3.96
C ASP A 12 8.05 22.08 5.02
N ILE A 13 9.08 21.81 5.82
CA ILE A 13 9.02 20.76 6.84
C ILE A 13 8.44 21.37 8.11
N LYS A 14 7.21 20.97 8.45
CA LYS A 14 6.42 21.53 9.56
C LYS A 14 7.10 21.41 10.94
N SER A 15 7.91 20.38 11.14
CA SER A 15 8.68 20.17 12.37
C SER A 15 10.16 20.04 12.01
N THR A 16 11.00 20.96 12.46
CA THR A 16 12.45 20.84 12.30
C THR A 16 12.93 19.58 13.00
N PRO A 17 13.54 18.61 12.28
CA PRO A 17 13.95 17.37 12.91
C PRO A 17 15.06 17.63 13.92
N LEU A 18 15.03 16.92 15.05
CA LEU A 18 16.12 16.95 16.01
C LEU A 18 17.30 16.16 15.42
N LEU A 19 18.44 16.83 15.27
CA LEU A 19 19.66 16.20 14.78
C LEU A 19 20.49 15.67 15.95
N LEU A 20 20.66 14.36 16.02
CA LEU A 20 21.49 13.69 17.02
C LEU A 20 22.69 13.03 16.36
N GLN A 21 23.81 12.97 17.07
CA GLN A 21 25.00 12.27 16.64
C GLN A 21 25.33 11.15 17.63
N SER A 22 25.55 9.93 17.12
CA SER A 22 25.87 8.78 17.96
C SER A 22 27.06 8.00 17.43
N LYS A 23 27.91 7.52 18.34
CA LYS A 23 29.05 6.62 18.03
C LYS A 23 28.61 5.16 17.84
N GLU A 24 27.39 4.82 18.29
CA GLU A 24 26.86 3.45 18.28
C GLU A 24 26.14 3.11 16.97
N ILE A 25 25.91 4.10 16.12
CA ILE A 25 25.29 3.90 14.80
C ILE A 25 26.34 4.06 13.72
N ASP A 26 26.28 3.17 12.74
CA ASP A 26 27.17 3.17 11.58
C ASP A 26 26.52 3.74 10.32
N SER A 27 25.20 3.96 10.35
CA SER A 27 24.43 4.47 9.22
C SER A 27 23.43 5.53 9.71
N PRO A 28 23.21 6.59 8.92
CA PRO A 28 22.15 7.57 9.16
C PRO A 28 20.79 6.88 9.32
N MET A 29 19.96 7.40 10.22
CA MET A 29 18.61 6.89 10.41
C MET A 29 17.64 7.97 10.84
N THR A 30 16.38 7.77 10.48
CA THR A 30 15.24 8.61 10.84
C THR A 30 14.29 7.90 11.78
N TRP A 31 13.76 8.65 12.75
CA TRP A 31 12.82 8.14 13.74
C TRP A 31 11.68 9.11 14.03
N GLY A 32 10.44 8.60 14.05
CA GLY A 32 9.26 9.35 14.47
C GLY A 32 8.58 10.14 13.34
N VAL A 33 7.40 10.70 13.67
CA VAL A 33 6.53 11.42 12.72
C VAL A 33 6.32 12.87 13.15
N MET A 34 5.79 13.09 14.35
CA MET A 34 5.45 14.43 14.84
C MET A 34 6.68 15.23 15.28
N ASN A 35 7.64 14.55 15.92
CA ASN A 35 8.94 15.08 16.33
C ASN A 35 10.03 14.20 15.70
N PRO A 36 10.31 14.36 14.40
CA PRO A 36 11.26 13.51 13.71
C PRO A 36 12.66 13.72 14.28
N ILE A 37 13.38 12.63 14.53
CA ILE A 37 14.76 12.63 14.99
C ILE A 37 15.60 12.03 13.86
N ILE A 38 16.64 12.75 13.45
CA ILE A 38 17.63 12.26 12.49
C ILE A 38 18.90 11.97 13.27
N MET A 39 19.33 10.71 13.28
CA MET A 39 20.60 10.33 13.89
C MET A 39 21.66 10.15 12.80
N ILE A 40 22.83 10.75 13.00
CA ILE A 40 23.98 10.65 12.11
C ILE A 40 25.14 9.92 12.84
N PRO A 41 25.88 9.03 12.17
CA PRO A 41 27.07 8.42 12.75
C PRO A 41 28.12 9.48 13.15
N ALA A 42 28.76 9.26 14.29
CA ALA A 42 29.83 10.13 14.78
C ALA A 42 31.18 9.92 14.07
N LYS A 43 31.30 8.88 13.25
CA LYS A 43 32.52 8.58 12.48
C LYS A 43 32.84 9.74 11.53
N GLN A 44 34.14 10.02 11.34
CA GLN A 44 34.58 11.04 10.40
C GLN A 44 34.22 10.63 8.96
N THR A 45 33.23 11.33 8.42
CA THR A 45 32.80 11.21 7.03
C THR A 45 33.04 12.53 6.31
N SER A 46 33.32 12.49 5.01
CA SER A 46 33.40 13.70 4.20
C SER A 46 32.12 14.53 4.34
N PHE A 47 32.26 15.83 4.53
CA PHE A 47 31.14 16.77 4.66
C PHE A 47 30.10 16.60 3.55
N VAL A 48 30.55 16.37 2.31
CA VAL A 48 29.69 16.14 1.15
C VAL A 48 28.85 14.88 1.32
N LYS A 49 29.45 13.77 1.74
CA LYS A 49 28.74 12.49 1.94
C LYS A 49 27.70 12.63 3.04
N THR A 50 28.06 13.25 4.17
CA THR A 50 27.12 13.51 5.28
C THR A 50 25.94 14.36 4.83
N ARG A 51 26.21 15.40 4.04
CA ARG A 51 25.18 16.28 3.48
C ARG A 51 24.20 15.52 2.57
N LEU A 52 24.71 14.62 1.74
CA LEU A 52 23.88 13.79 0.85
C LEU A 52 23.04 12.77 1.61
N ALA A 53 23.62 12.12 2.61
CA ALA A 53 22.88 11.25 3.52
C ALA A 53 21.79 12.00 4.30
N LEU A 54 22.11 13.19 4.81
CA LEU A 54 21.14 14.01 5.54
C LEU A 54 19.99 14.46 4.63
N ALA A 55 20.27 14.81 3.38
CA ALA A 55 19.23 15.13 2.41
C ALA A 55 18.30 13.93 2.17
N HIS A 56 18.86 12.72 2.02
CA HIS A 56 18.10 11.48 1.89
C HIS A 56 17.17 11.23 3.08
N GLU A 57 17.71 11.30 4.30
CA GLU A 57 16.93 11.13 5.54
C GLU A 57 15.85 12.21 5.69
N LEU A 58 16.13 13.45 5.29
CA LEU A 58 15.15 14.50 5.38
C LEU A 58 13.96 14.29 4.44
N PHE A 59 14.17 13.68 3.27
CA PHE A 59 13.06 13.29 2.39
C PHE A 59 12.17 12.21 3.01
N HIS A 60 12.73 11.26 3.77
CA HIS A 60 11.93 10.31 4.54
C HIS A 60 11.04 11.01 5.57
N VAL A 61 11.58 12.01 6.27
CA VAL A 61 10.81 12.83 7.23
C VAL A 61 9.69 13.60 6.53
N ARG A 62 10.02 14.34 5.46
CA ARG A 62 9.04 15.13 4.70
C ARG A 62 7.88 14.29 4.18
N ARG A 63 8.15 13.05 3.75
CA ARG A 63 7.14 12.13 3.23
C ARG A 63 6.44 11.31 4.29
N THR A 64 6.81 11.44 5.56
CA THR A 64 6.29 10.66 6.69
C THR A 64 6.44 9.15 6.49
N ASP A 65 7.50 8.71 5.81
CA ASP A 65 7.71 7.31 5.42
C ASP A 65 7.72 6.38 6.66
N TRP A 66 8.22 6.87 7.80
CA TRP A 66 8.21 6.14 9.07
C TRP A 66 6.79 5.67 9.46
N LEU A 67 5.76 6.51 9.31
CA LEU A 67 4.39 6.15 9.64
C LEU A 67 3.90 4.98 8.78
N TRP A 68 4.13 5.06 7.47
CA TRP A 68 3.75 4.02 6.53
C TRP A 68 4.52 2.72 6.75
N MET A 69 5.81 2.81 7.10
CA MET A 69 6.60 1.65 7.48
C MET A 69 6.01 0.95 8.72
N GLN A 70 5.58 1.71 9.72
CA GLN A 70 4.93 1.14 10.91
C GLN A 70 3.56 0.54 10.59
N LEU A 71 2.74 1.22 9.79
CA LEU A 71 1.43 0.69 9.37
C LEU A 71 1.59 -0.61 8.58
N SER A 72 2.54 -0.69 7.64
CA SER A 72 2.80 -1.92 6.88
C SER A 72 3.24 -3.08 7.78
N LYS A 73 4.02 -2.82 8.83
CA LYS A 73 4.40 -3.84 9.83
C LYS A 73 3.19 -4.33 10.61
N LEU A 74 2.32 -3.41 11.05
CA LEU A 74 1.08 -3.77 11.77
C LEU A 74 0.16 -4.61 10.89
N THR A 75 -0.04 -4.22 9.63
CA THR A 75 -0.82 -5.01 8.66
C THR A 75 -0.23 -6.42 8.48
N CYS A 76 1.09 -6.56 8.32
CA CYS A 76 1.72 -7.87 8.26
C CYS A 76 1.58 -8.67 9.57
N CYS A 77 1.47 -8.02 10.73
CA CYS A 77 1.24 -8.72 11.99
C CYS A 77 -0.17 -9.30 12.06
N PHE A 78 -1.20 -8.52 11.69
CA PHE A 78 -2.58 -9.02 11.65
C PHE A 78 -2.79 -10.10 10.60
N PHE A 79 -2.15 -9.97 9.44
CA PHE A 79 -2.27 -10.89 8.32
C PHE A 79 -0.98 -11.68 8.08
N TRP A 80 -0.35 -12.16 9.16
CA TRP A 80 0.95 -12.83 9.13
C TRP A 80 1.00 -14.03 8.17
N PHE A 81 -0.12 -14.71 7.99
CA PHE A 81 -0.27 -15.87 7.10
C PHE A 81 -0.40 -15.52 5.61
N ASN A 82 -0.58 -14.24 5.25
CA ASN A 82 -0.82 -13.83 3.87
C ASN A 82 0.50 -13.44 3.15
N PRO A 83 1.04 -14.30 2.25
CA PRO A 83 2.30 -14.02 1.55
C PRO A 83 2.24 -12.78 0.64
N LEU A 84 1.06 -12.40 0.14
CA LEU A 84 0.90 -11.23 -0.72
C LEU A 84 1.17 -9.94 0.03
N LEU A 85 0.80 -9.85 1.31
CA LEU A 85 1.05 -8.65 2.11
C LEU A 85 2.54 -8.47 2.42
N TRP A 86 3.27 -9.57 2.62
CA TRP A 86 4.73 -9.52 2.71
C TRP A 86 5.38 -9.02 1.42
N TYR A 87 4.87 -9.45 0.26
CA TYR A 87 5.31 -8.95 -1.04
C TYR A 87 5.02 -7.45 -1.21
N PHE A 88 3.79 -7.01 -0.91
CA PHE A 88 3.42 -5.60 -0.97
C PHE A 88 4.29 -4.75 -0.04
N ARG A 89 4.50 -5.20 1.20
CA ARG A 89 5.39 -4.50 2.14
C ARG A 89 6.80 -4.33 1.57
N LYS A 90 7.36 -5.39 0.97
CA LYS A 90 8.67 -5.31 0.31
C LYS A 90 8.66 -4.29 -0.83
N GLN A 91 7.63 -4.32 -1.68
CA GLN A 91 7.50 -3.41 -2.81
C GLN A 91 7.37 -1.95 -2.33
N THR A 92 6.57 -1.68 -1.30
CA THR A 92 6.41 -0.35 -0.70
C THR A 92 7.73 0.18 -0.15
N LEU A 93 8.50 -0.64 0.56
CA LEU A 93 9.81 -0.25 1.06
C LEU A 93 10.78 0.10 -0.08
N GLU A 94 10.81 -0.70 -1.15
CA GLU A 94 11.61 -0.39 -2.35
C GLU A 94 11.16 0.92 -3.01
N HIS A 95 9.86 1.23 -3.00
CA HIS A 95 9.32 2.47 -3.53
C HIS A 95 9.71 3.71 -2.71
N PHE A 96 9.76 3.61 -1.38
CA PHE A 96 10.20 4.71 -0.52
C PHE A 96 11.66 5.08 -0.78
N GLU A 97 12.55 4.08 -0.83
CA GLU A 97 13.97 4.31 -1.14
C GLU A 97 14.16 4.93 -2.53
N GLN A 98 13.46 4.41 -3.54
CA GLN A 98 13.53 4.95 -4.90
C GLN A 98 13.04 6.39 -5.00
N ALA A 99 11.95 6.73 -4.33
CA ALA A 99 11.39 8.06 -4.39
C ALA A 99 12.25 9.08 -3.62
N CYS A 100 12.93 8.64 -2.55
CA CYS A 100 13.93 9.46 -1.86
C CYS A 100 15.17 9.67 -2.73
N ASP A 101 15.69 8.60 -3.35
CA ASP A 101 16.82 8.69 -4.30
C ASP A 101 16.52 9.68 -5.44
N GLU A 102 15.33 9.60 -6.05
CA GLU A 102 14.90 10.53 -7.09
C GLU A 102 14.79 11.97 -6.56
N SER A 103 14.26 12.15 -5.35
CA SER A 103 14.14 13.49 -4.74
C SER A 103 15.51 14.13 -4.50
N VAL A 104 16.52 13.36 -4.06
CA VAL A 104 17.89 13.85 -3.89
C VAL A 104 18.51 14.22 -5.24
N ILE A 105 18.37 13.38 -6.26
CA ILE A 105 18.91 13.66 -7.60
C ILE A 105 18.26 14.92 -8.21
N ASN A 106 16.95 15.11 -7.99
CA ASN A 106 16.23 16.30 -8.44
C ASN A 106 16.70 17.61 -7.79
N THR A 107 17.49 17.56 -6.70
CA THR A 107 18.15 18.75 -6.13
C THR A 107 19.37 19.23 -6.92
N GLY A 108 19.75 18.52 -7.99
CA GLY A 108 20.88 18.89 -8.88
C GLY A 108 22.22 18.24 -8.49
N VAL A 109 22.20 17.25 -7.59
CA VAL A 109 23.40 16.48 -7.21
C VAL A 109 23.81 15.55 -8.35
N LEU A 110 25.12 15.41 -8.61
CA LEU A 110 25.62 14.44 -9.57
C LEU A 110 25.31 13.00 -9.11
N PRO A 111 24.72 12.16 -9.99
CA PRO A 111 24.40 10.77 -9.66
C PRO A 111 25.58 9.94 -9.15
N SER A 112 26.80 10.19 -9.66
CA SER A 112 28.04 9.52 -9.23
C SER A 112 28.42 9.85 -7.79
N ASP A 113 28.29 11.11 -7.39
CA ASP A 113 28.64 11.57 -6.05
C ASP A 113 27.65 11.01 -5.02
N TYR A 114 26.37 11.00 -5.39
CA TYR A 114 25.32 10.37 -4.59
C TYR A 114 25.52 8.86 -4.45
N ALA A 115 25.80 8.15 -5.54
CA ALA A 115 26.12 6.73 -5.53
C ALA A 115 27.32 6.42 -4.60
N GLY A 116 28.37 7.24 -4.65
CA GLY A 116 29.53 7.11 -3.77
C GLY A 116 29.22 7.34 -2.29
N ALA A 117 28.32 8.28 -1.98
CA ALA A 117 27.83 8.49 -0.61
C ALA A 117 26.99 7.31 -0.11
N LEU A 118 26.05 6.82 -0.93
CA LEU A 118 25.19 5.69 -0.59
C LEU A 118 25.99 4.41 -0.33
N MET A 119 26.98 4.14 -1.18
CA MET A 119 27.87 2.99 -1.02
C MET A 119 28.67 3.06 0.28
N TYR A 120 29.17 4.25 0.65
CA TYR A 120 29.91 4.45 1.89
C TYR A 120 29.08 4.12 3.15
N PHE A 121 27.84 4.60 3.22
CA PHE A 121 26.96 4.34 4.37
C PHE A 121 26.36 2.93 4.39
N HIS A 122 26.29 2.25 3.24
CA HIS A 122 25.84 0.87 3.18
C HIS A 122 26.91 -0.12 3.66
N GLN A 123 28.18 0.10 3.30
CA GLN A 123 29.30 -0.74 3.76
C GLN A 123 29.48 -0.69 5.28
N SER A 124 29.00 0.38 5.91
CA SER A 124 29.10 0.57 7.36
C SER A 124 28.03 -0.22 8.14
N LYS A 125 26.98 -0.77 7.49
CA LYS A 125 25.92 -1.51 8.20
C LYS A 125 26.41 -2.91 8.65
N PRO A 126 26.17 -3.32 9.91
CA PRO A 126 26.43 -4.68 10.33
C PRO A 126 25.55 -5.65 9.52
N GLN A 127 26.19 -6.53 8.74
CA GLN A 127 25.49 -7.55 7.97
C GLN A 127 25.15 -8.72 8.88
N TYR A 128 23.89 -8.82 9.30
CA TYR A 128 23.39 -10.05 9.89
C TYR A 128 23.35 -11.13 8.80
N HIS A 129 24.00 -12.26 9.06
CA HIS A 129 24.28 -13.31 8.07
C HIS A 129 23.05 -13.87 7.33
N THR A 130 21.84 -13.69 7.87
CA THR A 130 20.59 -14.19 7.28
C THR A 130 19.97 -13.28 6.21
N THR A 131 20.40 -12.02 6.08
CA THR A 131 19.82 -11.05 5.12
C THR A 131 20.83 -10.32 4.25
N ALA A 132 22.14 -10.62 4.39
CA ALA A 132 23.22 -9.94 3.67
C ALA A 132 23.06 -9.93 2.14
N MET A 133 22.66 -11.07 1.54
CA MET A 133 22.42 -11.19 0.09
C MET A 133 21.26 -10.29 -0.37
N ALA A 134 20.19 -10.22 0.42
CA ALA A 134 19.04 -9.37 0.10
C ALA A 134 19.43 -7.87 0.16
N ALA A 135 20.20 -7.47 1.17
CA ALA A 135 20.68 -6.10 1.32
C ALA A 135 21.62 -5.66 0.19
N GLN A 136 22.57 -6.52 -0.20
CA GLN A 136 23.47 -6.26 -1.34
C GLN A 136 22.71 -6.13 -2.66
N SER A 137 21.71 -7.00 -2.89
CA SER A 137 20.87 -6.93 -4.09
C SER A 137 20.08 -5.63 -4.18
N GLN A 138 19.65 -5.05 -3.04
CA GLN A 138 18.92 -3.79 -3.01
C GLN A 138 19.82 -2.58 -3.27
N LEU A 139 21.04 -2.56 -2.69
CA LEU A 139 22.02 -1.51 -2.98
C LEU A 139 22.34 -1.49 -4.48
N TYR A 140 22.67 -2.65 -5.06
CA TYR A 140 23.01 -2.75 -6.48
C TYR A 140 21.88 -2.20 -7.36
N LYS A 141 20.63 -2.63 -7.12
CA LYS A 141 19.46 -2.12 -7.83
C LYS A 141 19.34 -0.59 -7.77
N ARG A 142 19.55 0.00 -6.58
CA ARG A 142 19.49 1.47 -6.40
C ARG A 142 20.60 2.16 -7.17
N LEU A 143 21.84 1.69 -7.05
CA LEU A 143 23.00 2.24 -7.78
C LEU A 143 22.79 2.18 -9.29
N THR A 144 22.36 1.03 -9.82
CA THR A 144 22.07 0.90 -11.26
C THR A 144 20.96 1.86 -11.66
N LYS A 145 19.86 1.97 -10.90
CA LYS A 145 18.76 2.87 -11.23
C LYS A 145 19.19 4.34 -11.26
N ILE A 146 19.96 4.78 -10.26
CA ILE A 146 20.49 6.15 -10.16
C ILE A 146 21.45 6.46 -11.31
N LEU A 147 22.39 5.56 -11.60
CA LEU A 147 23.45 5.80 -12.59
C LEU A 147 22.98 5.66 -14.03
N THR A 148 21.99 4.80 -14.29
CA THR A 148 21.41 4.64 -15.64
C THR A 148 20.28 5.62 -15.93
N ASN A 149 19.88 6.44 -14.95
CA ASN A 149 18.73 7.35 -15.03
C ASN A 149 17.50 6.66 -15.63
N SER A 150 17.30 5.38 -15.28
CA SER A 150 16.21 4.58 -15.80
C SER A 150 14.93 5.03 -15.11
N ARG A 151 14.31 6.08 -15.66
CA ARG A 151 12.97 6.48 -15.24
C ARG A 151 12.05 5.31 -15.54
N ARG A 152 11.39 4.82 -14.50
CA ARG A 152 10.35 3.82 -14.69
C ARG A 152 9.28 4.47 -15.56
N ASN A 153 8.89 3.79 -16.63
CA ASN A 153 7.84 4.29 -17.50
C ASN A 153 6.50 4.06 -16.80
N ASP A 154 6.15 4.94 -15.86
CA ASP A 154 4.99 4.82 -14.97
C ASP A 154 3.66 4.76 -15.73
N MET A 155 3.68 5.15 -17.00
CA MET A 155 2.56 5.00 -17.93
C MET A 155 2.08 3.54 -18.05
N LYS A 156 2.99 2.55 -18.05
CA LYS A 156 2.62 1.11 -18.09
C LYS A 156 2.08 0.60 -16.74
N LEU A 157 2.54 1.17 -15.63
CA LEU A 157 2.07 0.81 -14.31
C LEU A 157 0.68 1.42 -14.02
N TRP A 158 0.44 2.64 -14.49
CA TRP A 158 -0.88 3.26 -14.42
C TRP A 158 -1.89 2.50 -15.29
N GLN A 159 -1.53 2.13 -16.53
CA GLN A 159 -2.40 1.32 -17.38
C GLN A 159 -2.77 -0.03 -16.75
N THR A 160 -1.81 -0.71 -16.12
CA THR A 160 -2.06 -2.00 -15.45
C THR A 160 -2.87 -1.86 -14.16
N THR A 161 -2.65 -0.81 -13.37
CA THR A 161 -3.45 -0.53 -12.17
C THR A 161 -4.90 -0.18 -12.51
N LEU A 162 -5.13 0.64 -13.55
CA LEU A 162 -6.48 0.91 -14.06
C LEU A 162 -7.17 -0.37 -14.53
N PHE A 163 -6.46 -1.23 -15.26
CA PHE A 163 -7.01 -2.49 -15.76
C PHE A 163 -7.40 -3.47 -14.64
N VAL A 164 -6.60 -3.56 -13.57
CA VAL A 164 -6.95 -4.39 -12.42
C VAL A 164 -8.14 -3.82 -11.65
N LEU A 165 -8.22 -2.50 -11.51
CA LEU A 165 -9.33 -1.82 -10.83
C LEU A 165 -10.65 -2.02 -11.58
N THR A 166 -10.64 -1.92 -12.91
CA THR A 166 -11.82 -2.15 -13.74
C THR A 166 -12.28 -3.60 -13.69
N LEU A 167 -11.35 -4.57 -13.69
CA LEU A 167 -11.69 -5.98 -13.51
C LEU A 167 -12.27 -6.27 -12.13
N ASN A 168 -11.76 -5.64 -11.06
CA ASN A 168 -12.31 -5.81 -9.72
C ASN A 168 -13.73 -5.24 -9.62
N LEU A 169 -13.96 -4.06 -10.19
CA LEU A 169 -15.30 -3.44 -10.27
C LEU A 169 -16.28 -4.32 -11.04
N LEU A 170 -15.84 -4.92 -12.16
CA LEU A 170 -16.64 -5.84 -12.96
C LEU A 170 -17.00 -7.13 -12.19
N PHE A 171 -16.07 -7.66 -11.39
CA PHE A 171 -16.33 -8.82 -10.55
C PHE A 171 -17.39 -8.54 -9.48
N ILE A 172 -17.33 -7.35 -8.84
CA ILE A 172 -18.28 -6.93 -7.80
C ILE A 172 -19.68 -6.72 -8.40
N THR A 173 -19.79 -6.11 -9.59
CA THR A 173 -21.09 -5.89 -10.24
C THR A 173 -21.75 -7.19 -10.69
N ILE A 174 -21.00 -8.15 -11.22
CA ILE A 174 -21.51 -9.48 -11.57
C ILE A 174 -21.96 -10.24 -10.31
N GLY A 175 -21.19 -10.17 -9.22
CA GLY A 175 -21.55 -10.75 -7.93
C GLY A 175 -22.88 -10.21 -7.39
N CYS A 176 -23.07 -8.88 -7.43
CA CYS A 176 -24.29 -8.22 -6.95
C CYS A 176 -25.52 -8.56 -7.82
N SER A 177 -25.32 -8.70 -9.14
CA SER A 177 -26.38 -9.08 -10.09
C SER A 177 -26.93 -10.47 -9.81
N ARG A 178 -26.05 -11.42 -9.44
CA ARG A 178 -26.42 -12.81 -9.13
C ARG A 178 -27.16 -12.93 -7.80
N VAL A 179 -26.75 -12.18 -6.78
CA VAL A 179 -27.45 -12.13 -5.47
C VAL A 179 -28.86 -11.54 -5.62
N THR A 180 -29.02 -10.49 -6.42
CA THR A 180 -30.33 -9.85 -6.67
C THR A 180 -31.26 -10.74 -7.52
N ALA A 181 -30.71 -11.55 -8.43
CA ALA A 181 -31.48 -12.50 -9.21
C ALA A 181 -32.00 -13.67 -8.35
N ALA A 182 -31.23 -14.12 -7.36
CA ALA A 182 -31.64 -15.17 -6.43
C ALA A 182 -32.83 -14.73 -5.55
N THR A 183 -32.80 -13.51 -5.02
CA THR A 183 -33.88 -12.98 -4.16
C THR A 183 -35.18 -12.69 -4.93
N LYS A 184 -35.09 -12.33 -6.22
CA LYS A 184 -36.27 -12.13 -7.08
C LYS A 184 -36.95 -13.45 -7.46
N SER A 185 -36.21 -14.56 -7.48
CA SER A 185 -36.76 -15.89 -7.76
C SER A 185 -37.62 -16.40 -6.60
N GLU A 186 -37.17 -16.21 -5.35
CA GLU A 186 -37.94 -16.63 -4.16
C GLU A 186 -39.23 -15.82 -3.99
N ASN A 187 -39.19 -14.50 -4.18
CA ASN A 187 -40.37 -13.64 -4.04
C ASN A 187 -41.47 -13.93 -5.08
N ASN A 188 -41.10 -14.39 -6.29
CA ASN A 188 -42.07 -14.73 -7.33
C ASN A 188 -42.71 -16.12 -7.13
N SER A 189 -42.02 -17.04 -6.46
CA SER A 189 -42.57 -18.35 -6.08
C SER A 189 -43.58 -18.24 -4.94
N GLU A 190 -43.37 -17.32 -4.00
CA GLU A 190 -44.34 -17.05 -2.93
C GLU A 190 -45.61 -16.36 -3.46
N LEU A 191 -45.47 -15.41 -4.40
CA LEU A 191 -46.61 -14.68 -4.97
C LEU A 191 -47.48 -15.52 -5.93
N THR A 192 -46.91 -16.58 -6.53
CA THR A 192 -47.66 -17.52 -7.38
C THR A 192 -48.39 -18.59 -6.58
N SER A 193 -47.92 -18.95 -5.39
CA SER A 193 -48.62 -19.90 -4.50
C SER A 193 -49.93 -19.34 -3.92
N VAL A 194 -50.04 -18.02 -3.71
CA VAL A 194 -51.23 -17.38 -3.11
C VAL A 194 -52.38 -17.18 -4.11
N LYS A 195 -52.15 -17.29 -5.43
CA LYS A 195 -53.13 -16.94 -6.47
C LYS A 195 -53.74 -18.12 -7.22
N ALA A 196 -53.63 -19.35 -6.68
CA ALA A 196 -54.34 -20.50 -7.24
C ALA A 196 -55.88 -20.31 -7.06
N PRO A 197 -56.69 -20.32 -8.14
CA PRO A 197 -58.14 -20.25 -8.01
C PRO A 197 -58.66 -21.48 -7.26
N LEU A 198 -59.50 -21.26 -6.24
CA LEU A 198 -60.25 -22.30 -5.54
C LEU A 198 -61.00 -23.17 -6.57
N PRO A 199 -61.01 -24.51 -6.42
CA PRO A 199 -61.74 -25.38 -7.33
C PRO A 199 -63.24 -25.10 -7.22
N ASN A 200 -63.87 -24.76 -8.35
CA ASN A 200 -65.32 -24.56 -8.45
C ASN A 200 -66.04 -25.83 -8.01
N LYS A 201 -66.80 -25.74 -6.91
CA LYS A 201 -67.68 -26.80 -6.44
C LYS A 201 -68.86 -26.93 -7.42
N PRO A 202 -69.16 -28.12 -7.96
CA PRO A 202 -70.29 -28.28 -8.87
C PRO A 202 -71.61 -28.03 -8.12
N VAL A 203 -72.46 -27.18 -8.68
CA VAL A 203 -73.83 -26.96 -8.20
C VAL A 203 -74.66 -28.17 -8.61
N THR A 204 -75.00 -29.01 -7.65
CA THR A 204 -76.00 -30.08 -7.82
C THR A 204 -77.40 -29.46 -7.92
N PRO A 205 -78.25 -29.87 -8.87
CA PRO A 205 -79.65 -29.46 -8.88
C PRO A 205 -80.37 -30.10 -7.69
N VAL A 206 -81.13 -29.30 -6.95
CA VAL A 206 -81.99 -29.77 -5.85
C VAL A 206 -83.19 -30.48 -6.46
N SER A 207 -83.28 -31.79 -6.24
CA SER A 207 -84.49 -32.59 -6.52
C SER A 207 -85.45 -32.43 -5.34
N PRO A 208 -86.71 -32.03 -5.53
CA PRO A 208 -87.72 -32.13 -4.49
C PRO A 208 -88.10 -33.60 -4.31
N LEU A 209 -87.91 -34.12 -3.09
CA LEU A 209 -88.44 -35.40 -2.66
C LEU A 209 -89.93 -35.24 -2.33
N ASP A 210 -90.73 -36.06 -3.01
CA ASP A 210 -91.90 -36.81 -2.55
C ASP A 210 -92.52 -36.41 -1.19
N GLU A 211 -93.80 -36.03 -1.22
CA GLU A 211 -94.74 -36.36 -0.16
C GLU A 211 -95.84 -37.28 -0.68
N GLU A 212 -96.10 -38.29 0.13
CA GLU A 212 -96.95 -39.46 -0.04
C GLU A 212 -98.46 -39.15 -0.01
N GLY A 213 -99.27 -40.12 -0.49
CA GLY A 213 -100.53 -40.44 0.21
C GLY A 213 -101.76 -40.81 -0.62
N LYS A 214 -101.85 -42.09 -1.05
CA LYS A 214 -102.94 -43.08 -0.82
C LYS A 214 -104.40 -42.74 -1.28
N PRO A 215 -105.35 -43.70 -1.52
CA PRO A 215 -105.36 -45.16 -1.35
C PRO A 215 -105.29 -46.07 -2.57
#